data_AF-U7PSW4-F1
#
_entry.id   AF-U7PSW4-F1
#
_cell.length_a   1.000
_cell.length_b   1.000
_cell.length_c   1.000
_cell.angle_alpha   90.00
_cell.angle_beta   90.00
_cell.angle_gamma   90.00
#
_symmetry.space_group_name_H-M   'P 1'
#
loop_
_entity.id
_entity.type
_entity.pdbx_description
1 polymer ?
#
loop_
_entity_poly.entity_id
_entity_poly.type
_entity_poly.pdbx_seq_one_letter_code
_entity_poly.pdbx_strand_id
1 'polypeptide(L)'
;MAARSDKIEKIIARMQQRISEGQYYEAQQQTRVVAARHIKAANWTAAIDILYNVAQALLKAGQGGSGGDLSIFMVDVYQQAELTPDAISRGRVLTCLRLFDSGEPTRKKYITEAIAWSAKFGEYPAGDPELHHVIGSLYADEHEPYEAERHLLTGTKDSPAVLARMEYAWYKQDDAHTAPLYVGRAVLPYLLMANVRAANESFRVFATALTNDNPGLNIQDVSSASADARVFPSLPLLNFLSLLLLAVQRGSPELFRQLSTKYATQLRENESWSDAVETIAEMYFHIQRPRQSNPLFDMMGSLFGGGAGGGGGSGGGGNSRAKGNRTIDAPVAEGLD
;
A
#
# COMPACT_ATOMS: atom_id res chain seq x y z
N MET A 1 -30.30 4.18 -30.42
CA MET A 1 -29.06 4.53 -29.70
C MET A 1 -28.07 5.30 -30.58
N ALA A 2 -27.86 4.92 -31.85
CA ALA A 2 -26.94 5.60 -32.78
C ALA A 2 -27.01 7.14 -32.77
N ALA A 3 -28.20 7.73 -33.01
CA ALA A 3 -28.35 9.19 -33.04
C ALA A 3 -27.95 9.93 -31.74
N ARG A 4 -28.00 9.24 -30.58
CA ARG A 4 -27.51 9.81 -29.31
C ARG A 4 -25.98 9.75 -29.24
N SER A 5 -25.36 8.64 -29.67
CA SER A 5 -23.90 8.50 -29.78
C SER A 5 -23.31 9.58 -30.69
N ASP A 6 -23.89 9.74 -31.88
CA ASP A 6 -23.43 10.72 -32.88
C ASP A 6 -23.43 12.16 -32.32
N LYS A 7 -24.40 12.47 -31.45
CA LYS A 7 -24.48 13.80 -30.82
C LYS A 7 -23.37 14.01 -29.80
N ILE A 8 -23.04 12.99 -29.00
CA ILE A 8 -21.96 13.06 -28.01
C ILE A 8 -20.60 13.17 -28.71
N GLU A 9 -20.37 12.37 -29.75
CA GLU A 9 -19.14 12.40 -30.55
C GLU A 9 -18.92 13.78 -31.19
N LYS A 10 -19.96 14.40 -31.77
CA LYS A 10 -19.89 15.77 -32.31
C LYS A 10 -19.54 16.80 -31.25
N ILE A 11 -20.06 16.65 -30.03
CA ILE A 11 -19.72 17.54 -28.91
C ILE A 11 -18.24 17.37 -28.55
N ILE A 12 -17.76 16.14 -28.39
CA ILE A 12 -16.36 15.82 -28.07
C ILE A 12 -15.44 16.39 -29.14
N ALA A 13 -15.71 16.13 -30.42
CA ALA A 13 -14.92 16.61 -31.55
C ALA A 13 -14.82 18.14 -31.58
N ARG A 14 -15.92 18.85 -31.27
CA ARG A 14 -15.92 20.32 -31.19
C ARG A 14 -15.03 20.84 -30.05
N MET A 15 -15.01 20.17 -28.90
CA MET A 15 -14.13 20.57 -27.79
C MET A 15 -12.67 20.28 -28.09
N GLN A 16 -12.37 19.14 -28.71
CA GLN A 16 -11.03 18.78 -29.17
C GLN A 16 -10.50 19.74 -30.24
N GLN A 17 -11.37 20.21 -31.14
CA GLN A 17 -11.00 21.24 -32.11
C GLN A 17 -10.65 22.58 -31.45
N ARG A 18 -11.39 22.99 -30.42
CA ARG A 18 -11.02 24.20 -29.64
C ARG A 18 -9.66 24.05 -28.95
N ILE A 19 -9.35 22.86 -28.46
CA ILE A 19 -8.04 22.55 -27.84
C ILE A 19 -6.93 22.63 -28.88
N SER A 20 -7.12 22.10 -30.09
CA SER A 20 -6.11 22.21 -31.16
C SER A 20 -5.90 23.65 -31.63
N GLU A 21 -6.90 24.51 -31.48
CA GLU A 21 -6.84 25.95 -31.73
C GLU A 21 -6.25 26.77 -30.55
N GLY A 22 -5.82 26.13 -29.46
CA GLY A 22 -5.25 26.79 -28.28
C GLY A 22 -6.28 27.43 -27.34
N GLN A 23 -7.58 27.22 -27.56
CA GLN A 23 -8.68 27.75 -26.73
C GLN A 23 -8.95 26.82 -25.54
N TYR A 24 -7.93 26.58 -24.70
CA TYR A 24 -7.97 25.56 -23.65
C TYR A 24 -8.99 25.88 -22.56
N TYR A 25 -9.01 27.12 -22.09
CA TYR A 25 -9.92 27.57 -21.03
C TYR A 25 -11.38 27.49 -21.50
N GLU A 26 -11.68 27.99 -22.71
CA GLU A 26 -13.01 27.93 -23.29
C GLU A 26 -13.47 26.49 -23.51
N ALA A 27 -12.58 25.61 -23.98
CA ALA A 27 -12.87 24.19 -24.13
C ALA A 27 -13.21 23.55 -22.78
N GLN A 28 -12.43 23.83 -21.73
CA GLN A 28 -12.68 23.33 -20.38
C GLN A 28 -14.05 23.81 -19.85
N GLN A 29 -14.32 25.12 -19.89
CA GLN A 29 -15.57 25.68 -19.35
C GLN A 29 -16.80 25.17 -20.09
N GLN A 30 -16.75 25.12 -21.42
CA GLN A 30 -17.88 24.58 -22.20
C GLN A 30 -18.10 23.10 -21.91
N THR A 31 -17.03 22.33 -21.72
CA THR A 31 -17.12 20.92 -21.35
C THR A 31 -17.82 20.73 -20.01
N ARG A 32 -17.46 21.52 -18.99
CA ARG A 32 -18.13 21.50 -17.68
C ARG A 32 -19.62 21.79 -17.80
N VAL A 33 -20.01 22.82 -18.56
CA VAL A 33 -21.42 23.19 -18.77
C VAL A 33 -22.20 22.07 -19.46
N VAL A 34 -21.63 21.44 -20.48
CA VAL A 34 -22.29 20.33 -21.19
C VAL A 34 -22.41 19.10 -20.29
N ALA A 35 -21.34 18.71 -19.60
CA ALA A 35 -21.36 17.58 -18.67
C ALA A 35 -22.42 17.78 -17.57
N ALA A 36 -22.49 18.98 -16.97
CA ALA A 36 -23.51 19.32 -15.97
C ALA A 36 -24.96 19.15 -16.47
N ARG A 37 -25.22 19.42 -17.76
CA ARG A 37 -26.55 19.17 -18.36
C ARG A 37 -26.87 17.67 -18.46
N HIS A 38 -25.87 16.84 -18.78
CA HIS A 38 -26.03 15.39 -18.83
C HIS A 38 -26.19 14.79 -17.43
N ILE A 39 -25.44 15.28 -16.44
CA ILE A 39 -25.57 14.92 -15.02
C ILE A 39 -26.98 15.23 -14.50
N LYS A 40 -27.48 16.45 -14.75
CA LYS A 40 -28.85 16.84 -14.34
C LYS A 40 -29.93 15.96 -14.97
N ALA A 41 -29.68 15.39 -16.14
CA ALA A 41 -30.57 14.46 -16.82
C ALA A 41 -30.31 12.98 -16.47
N ALA A 42 -29.48 12.69 -15.45
CA ALA A 42 -29.01 11.36 -15.06
C ALA A 42 -28.43 10.54 -16.23
N ASN A 43 -27.90 11.23 -17.25
CA ASN A 43 -27.24 10.59 -18.39
C ASN A 43 -25.74 10.46 -18.10
N TRP A 44 -25.43 9.58 -17.14
CA TRP A 44 -24.09 9.38 -16.59
C TRP A 44 -23.08 9.00 -17.65
N THR A 45 -23.40 8.03 -18.51
CA THR A 45 -22.51 7.57 -19.58
C THR A 45 -22.06 8.71 -20.49
N ALA A 46 -22.99 9.57 -20.92
CA ALA A 46 -22.65 10.72 -21.76
C ALA A 46 -21.79 11.75 -21.03
N ALA A 47 -22.07 12.04 -19.75
CA ALA A 47 -21.25 12.95 -18.95
C ALA A 47 -19.81 12.41 -18.80
N ILE A 48 -19.68 11.12 -18.50
CA ILE A 48 -18.40 10.42 -18.37
C ILE A 48 -17.63 10.46 -19.68
N ASP A 49 -18.25 10.11 -20.81
CA ASP A 49 -17.58 10.08 -22.11
C ASP A 49 -17.09 11.47 -22.53
N ILE A 50 -17.89 12.51 -22.30
CA ILE A 50 -17.51 13.89 -22.57
C ILE A 50 -16.31 14.31 -21.71
N LEU A 51 -16.38 14.09 -20.39
CA LEU A 51 -15.32 14.47 -19.46
C LEU A 51 -14.03 13.70 -19.76
N TYR A 52 -14.11 12.39 -19.91
CA TYR A 52 -12.97 11.50 -20.19
C TYR A 52 -12.21 11.90 -21.46
N ASN A 53 -12.93 12.10 -22.57
CA ASN A 53 -12.28 12.37 -23.86
C ASN A 53 -11.67 13.78 -23.92
N VAL A 54 -12.31 14.78 -23.31
CA VAL A 54 -11.78 16.14 -23.31
C VAL A 54 -10.66 16.31 -22.29
N ALA A 55 -10.74 15.67 -21.12
CA ALA A 55 -9.68 15.67 -20.12
C ALA A 55 -8.36 15.14 -20.72
N GLN A 56 -8.41 13.99 -21.40
CA GLN A 56 -7.24 13.44 -22.08
C GLN A 56 -6.66 14.39 -23.14
N ALA A 57 -7.52 15.08 -23.91
CA ALA A 57 -7.07 16.02 -24.92
C ALA A 57 -6.36 17.24 -24.30
N LEU A 58 -6.86 17.75 -23.17
CA LEU A 58 -6.21 18.82 -22.41
C LEU A 58 -4.87 18.36 -21.80
N LEU A 59 -4.84 17.18 -21.18
CA LEU A 59 -3.63 16.61 -20.60
C LEU A 59 -2.55 16.40 -21.67
N LYS A 60 -2.91 15.84 -22.84
CA LYS A 60 -2.01 15.69 -24.00
C LYS A 60 -1.50 17.03 -24.56
N ALA A 61 -2.26 18.10 -24.37
CA ALA A 61 -1.88 19.46 -24.77
C ALA A 61 -1.04 20.19 -23.69
N GLY A 62 -0.60 19.50 -22.63
CA GLY A 62 0.18 20.09 -21.54
C GLY A 62 -0.64 21.00 -20.62
N GLN A 63 -1.97 20.97 -20.71
CA GLN A 63 -2.86 21.76 -19.87
C GLN A 63 -3.24 20.97 -18.62
N GLY A 64 -2.23 20.67 -17.79
CA GLY A 64 -2.33 19.80 -16.61
C GLY A 64 -3.46 20.21 -15.67
N GLY A 65 -3.52 21.48 -15.26
CA GLY A 65 -4.61 21.99 -14.41
C GLY A 65 -6.00 21.82 -15.02
N SER A 66 -6.19 22.20 -16.29
CA SER A 66 -7.50 22.12 -16.95
C SER A 66 -7.95 20.68 -17.19
N GLY A 67 -7.03 19.83 -17.66
CA GLY A 67 -7.27 18.40 -17.86
C GLY A 67 -7.52 17.68 -16.55
N GLY A 68 -6.73 17.99 -15.52
CA GLY A 68 -6.86 17.43 -14.18
C GLY A 68 -8.18 17.76 -13.50
N ASP A 69 -8.65 19.01 -13.62
CA ASP A 69 -9.98 19.41 -13.15
C ASP A 69 -11.10 18.61 -13.81
N LEU A 70 -11.01 18.33 -15.12
CA LEU A 70 -12.01 17.51 -15.81
C LEU A 70 -11.90 16.02 -15.43
N SER A 71 -10.70 15.51 -15.20
CA SER A 71 -10.48 14.15 -14.68
C SER A 71 -11.05 13.97 -13.28
N ILE A 72 -10.86 14.95 -12.39
CA ILE A 72 -11.48 14.97 -11.05
C ILE A 72 -13.00 15.04 -11.18
N PHE A 73 -13.53 15.88 -12.08
CA PHE A 73 -14.96 15.96 -12.31
C PHE A 73 -15.53 14.64 -12.85
N MET A 74 -14.79 13.91 -13.69
CA MET A 74 -15.18 12.57 -14.13
C MET A 74 -15.33 11.60 -12.95
N VAL A 75 -14.39 11.60 -12.00
CA VAL A 75 -14.47 10.75 -10.80
C VAL A 75 -15.62 11.17 -9.89
N ASP A 76 -15.89 12.46 -9.74
CA ASP A 76 -17.08 12.96 -9.03
C ASP A 76 -18.38 12.46 -9.69
N VAL A 77 -18.44 12.40 -11.03
CA VAL A 77 -19.57 11.78 -11.74
C VAL A 77 -19.69 10.28 -11.43
N TYR A 78 -18.59 9.55 -11.28
CA TYR A 78 -18.65 8.14 -10.84
C TYR A 78 -19.25 8.02 -9.43
N GLN A 79 -18.89 8.92 -8.51
CA GLN A 79 -19.44 8.94 -7.17
C GLN A 79 -20.94 9.28 -7.16
N GLN A 80 -21.37 10.29 -7.93
CA GLN A 80 -22.78 10.68 -8.04
C GLN A 80 -23.65 9.60 -8.70
N ALA A 81 -23.07 8.86 -9.65
CA ALA A 81 -23.72 7.74 -10.33
C ALA A 81 -23.60 6.41 -9.57
N GLU A 82 -22.93 6.41 -8.41
CA GLU A 82 -22.66 5.22 -7.58
C GLU A 82 -22.06 4.05 -8.36
N LEU A 83 -21.15 4.34 -9.28
CA LEU A 83 -20.56 3.31 -10.14
C LEU A 83 -19.53 2.49 -9.38
N THR A 84 -19.73 1.18 -9.34
CA THR A 84 -18.72 0.21 -8.90
C THR A 84 -17.51 0.23 -9.85
N PRO A 85 -16.27 0.25 -9.33
CA PRO A 85 -15.08 0.05 -10.15
C PRO A 85 -15.14 -1.25 -10.94
N ASP A 86 -14.98 -1.13 -12.25
CA ASP A 86 -14.90 -2.22 -13.22
C ASP A 86 -13.70 -1.99 -14.16
N ALA A 87 -13.44 -2.93 -15.07
CA ALA A 87 -12.32 -2.81 -16.00
C ALA A 87 -12.38 -1.52 -16.86
N ILE A 88 -13.57 -1.03 -17.21
CA ILE A 88 -13.75 0.14 -18.08
C ILE A 88 -13.49 1.44 -17.32
N SER A 89 -14.14 1.62 -16.17
CA SER A 89 -13.99 2.80 -15.30
C SER A 89 -12.57 2.91 -14.76
N ARG A 90 -11.98 1.80 -14.30
CA ARG A 90 -10.56 1.72 -13.93
C ARG A 90 -9.65 2.07 -15.10
N GLY A 91 -9.88 1.49 -16.28
CA GLY A 91 -9.09 1.79 -17.48
C GLY A 91 -9.12 3.28 -17.86
N ARG A 92 -10.27 3.94 -17.72
CA ARG A 92 -10.40 5.39 -17.94
C ARG A 92 -9.61 6.20 -16.90
N VAL A 93 -9.71 5.81 -15.62
CA VAL A 93 -8.98 6.49 -14.54
C VAL A 93 -7.48 6.42 -14.77
N LEU A 94 -6.97 5.21 -15.06
CA LEU A 94 -5.56 4.96 -15.31
C LEU A 94 -5.05 5.64 -16.59
N THR A 95 -5.85 5.67 -17.65
CA THR A 95 -5.50 6.38 -18.88
C THR A 95 -5.31 7.88 -18.62
N CYS A 96 -6.22 8.52 -17.87
CA CYS A 96 -6.04 9.92 -17.52
C CYS A 96 -4.81 10.11 -16.63
N LEU A 97 -4.61 9.25 -15.62
CA LEU A 97 -3.48 9.33 -14.68
C LEU A 97 -2.13 9.36 -15.41
N ARG A 98 -1.94 8.49 -16.40
CA ARG A 98 -0.69 8.38 -17.17
C ARG A 98 -0.41 9.57 -18.09
N LEU A 99 -1.37 10.49 -18.26
CA LEU A 99 -1.20 11.71 -19.06
C LEU A 99 -0.89 12.95 -18.22
N PHE A 100 -0.97 12.86 -16.88
CA PHE A 100 -0.49 13.95 -16.03
C PHE A 100 1.04 14.02 -16.08
N ASP A 101 1.58 15.24 -16.06
CA ASP A 101 2.97 15.47 -15.68
C ASP A 101 3.17 15.09 -14.20
N SER A 102 4.34 14.59 -13.82
CA SER A 102 4.59 14.15 -12.45
C SER A 102 4.55 15.31 -11.44
N GLY A 103 4.91 16.51 -11.86
CA GLY A 103 4.88 17.73 -11.04
C GLY A 103 3.53 18.45 -11.03
N GLU A 104 2.52 17.97 -11.76
CA GLU A 104 1.23 18.66 -11.89
C GLU A 104 0.45 18.69 -10.56
N PRO A 105 0.14 19.87 -9.98
CA PRO A 105 -0.50 19.97 -8.66
C PRO A 105 -1.85 19.27 -8.55
N THR A 106 -2.64 19.25 -9.63
CA THR A 106 -3.96 18.60 -9.63
C THR A 106 -3.89 17.07 -9.56
N ARG A 107 -2.73 16.47 -9.88
CA ARG A 107 -2.52 15.01 -9.92
C ARG A 107 -2.76 14.34 -8.57
N LYS A 108 -2.22 14.91 -7.48
CA LYS A 108 -2.38 14.35 -6.12
C LYS A 108 -3.85 14.31 -5.69
N LYS A 109 -4.60 15.36 -6.01
CA LYS A 109 -6.05 15.41 -5.76
C LYS A 109 -6.78 14.37 -6.60
N TYR A 110 -6.47 14.25 -7.89
CA TYR A 110 -7.05 13.24 -8.76
C TYR A 110 -6.83 11.81 -8.23
N ILE A 111 -5.61 11.47 -7.80
CA ILE A 111 -5.28 10.18 -7.16
C ILE A 111 -6.14 9.95 -5.90
N THR A 112 -6.23 10.96 -5.03
CA THR A 112 -7.00 10.88 -3.77
C THR A 112 -8.48 10.59 -4.03
N GLU A 113 -9.09 11.31 -4.98
CA GLU A 113 -10.50 11.13 -5.34
C GLU A 113 -10.74 9.76 -6.01
N ALA A 114 -9.82 9.31 -6.86
CA ALA A 114 -9.92 8.00 -7.52
C ALA A 114 -9.85 6.85 -6.52
N ILE A 115 -8.92 6.89 -5.55
CA ILE A 115 -8.84 5.89 -4.49
C ILE A 115 -10.08 5.95 -3.60
N ALA A 116 -10.53 7.14 -3.18
CA ALA A 116 -11.72 7.31 -2.35
C ALA A 116 -12.99 6.77 -3.03
N TRP A 117 -13.17 7.03 -4.33
CA TRP A 117 -14.24 6.43 -5.13
C TRP A 117 -14.15 4.90 -5.12
N SER A 118 -12.97 4.35 -5.41
CA SER A 118 -12.78 2.90 -5.51
C SER A 118 -12.98 2.18 -4.16
N ALA A 119 -12.60 2.82 -3.05
CA ALA A 119 -12.78 2.28 -1.71
C ALA A 119 -14.25 2.31 -1.28
N LYS A 120 -15.00 3.34 -1.70
CA LYS A 120 -16.40 3.53 -1.33
C LYS A 120 -17.37 2.64 -2.11
N PHE A 121 -17.13 2.44 -3.41
CA PHE A 121 -18.06 1.74 -4.30
C PHE A 121 -17.52 0.39 -4.81
N GLY A 122 -16.28 0.03 -4.47
CA GLY A 122 -15.65 -1.25 -4.82
C GLY A 122 -15.66 -2.25 -3.68
N GLU A 123 -15.05 -3.41 -3.94
CA GLU A 123 -14.99 -4.54 -3.00
C GLU A 123 -13.93 -4.35 -1.90
N TYR A 124 -12.93 -3.50 -2.17
CA TYR A 124 -11.77 -3.33 -1.31
C TYR A 124 -11.87 -2.03 -0.51
N PRO A 125 -12.02 -2.09 0.83
CA PRO A 125 -12.21 -0.89 1.66
C PRO A 125 -10.99 0.03 1.70
N ALA A 126 -9.82 -0.47 1.29
CA ALA A 126 -8.60 0.33 1.14
C ALA A 126 -8.47 1.01 -0.24
N GLY A 127 -9.33 0.66 -1.21
CA GLY A 127 -9.22 1.06 -2.62
C GLY A 127 -8.88 -0.11 -3.54
N ASP A 128 -9.13 0.07 -4.84
CA ASP A 128 -8.88 -0.97 -5.86
C ASP A 128 -7.38 -1.31 -5.96
N PRO A 129 -6.99 -2.60 -5.80
CA PRO A 129 -5.57 -3.01 -5.81
C PRO A 129 -4.84 -2.72 -7.12
N GLU A 130 -5.53 -2.68 -8.27
CA GLU A 130 -4.90 -2.37 -9.55
C GLU A 130 -4.65 -0.87 -9.73
N LEU A 131 -5.57 -0.02 -9.25
CA LEU A 131 -5.31 1.42 -9.12
C LEU A 131 -4.09 1.65 -8.23
N HIS A 132 -4.06 1.03 -7.05
CA HIS A 132 -2.92 1.10 -6.13
C HIS A 132 -1.61 0.63 -6.80
N HIS A 133 -1.61 -0.51 -7.49
CA HIS A 133 -0.42 -0.99 -8.19
C HIS A 133 0.12 0.01 -9.21
N VAL A 134 -0.74 0.58 -10.05
CA VAL A 134 -0.30 1.53 -11.09
C VAL A 134 0.15 2.85 -10.48
N ILE A 135 -0.58 3.40 -9.51
CA ILE A 135 -0.21 4.64 -8.81
C ILE A 135 1.13 4.45 -8.09
N GLY A 136 1.29 3.35 -7.36
CA GLY A 136 2.53 3.03 -6.65
C GLY A 136 3.71 2.81 -7.58
N SER A 137 3.49 2.21 -8.75
CA SER A 137 4.53 2.04 -9.77
C SER A 137 4.97 3.38 -10.37
N LEU A 138 4.04 4.31 -10.63
CA LEU A 138 4.38 5.65 -11.09
C LEU A 138 5.22 6.41 -10.06
N TYR A 139 4.82 6.40 -8.78
CA TYR A 139 5.63 7.01 -7.73
C TYR A 139 7.00 6.36 -7.56
N ALA A 140 7.10 5.03 -7.76
CA ALA A 140 8.39 4.33 -7.72
C ALA A 140 9.32 4.79 -8.86
N ASP A 141 8.80 4.91 -10.09
CA ASP A 141 9.55 5.41 -11.25
C ASP A 141 9.95 6.91 -11.09
N GLU A 142 9.14 7.67 -10.35
CA GLU A 142 9.34 9.08 -10.04
C GLU A 142 10.25 9.33 -8.83
N HIS A 143 10.78 8.28 -8.20
CA HIS A 143 11.63 8.35 -7.01
C HIS A 143 10.93 9.00 -5.79
N GLU A 144 9.63 8.74 -5.63
CA GLU A 144 8.79 9.18 -4.50
C GLU A 144 8.45 7.97 -3.58
N PRO A 145 9.43 7.42 -2.85
CA PRO A 145 9.30 6.10 -2.24
C PRO A 145 8.22 6.01 -1.17
N TYR A 146 8.04 7.06 -0.36
CA TYR A 146 7.03 7.04 0.70
C TYR A 146 5.59 6.99 0.15
N GLU A 147 5.32 7.66 -0.97
CA GLU A 147 4.01 7.58 -1.62
C GLU A 147 3.87 6.24 -2.35
N ALA A 148 4.94 5.75 -3.00
CA ALA A 148 4.96 4.43 -3.63
C ALA A 148 4.66 3.29 -2.63
N GLU A 149 5.31 3.27 -1.47
CA GLU A 149 5.10 2.30 -0.40
C GLU A 149 3.62 2.19 -0.02
N ARG A 150 2.96 3.33 0.27
CA ARG A 150 1.55 3.38 0.68
C ARG A 150 0.63 2.69 -0.31
N HIS A 151 0.93 2.80 -1.61
CA HIS A 151 0.13 2.21 -2.66
C HIS A 151 0.54 0.77 -2.97
N LEU A 152 1.84 0.45 -3.02
CA LEU A 152 2.30 -0.90 -3.36
C LEU A 152 1.97 -1.94 -2.27
N LEU A 153 1.85 -1.51 -1.00
CA LEU A 153 1.42 -2.38 0.09
C LEU A 153 -0.03 -2.87 -0.05
N THR A 154 -0.92 -2.07 -0.67
CA THR A 154 -2.32 -2.42 -0.93
C THR A 154 -2.60 -2.81 -2.38
N GLY A 155 -1.55 -3.00 -3.19
CA GLY A 155 -1.66 -3.28 -4.62
C GLY A 155 -1.92 -4.74 -4.98
N THR A 156 -1.72 -5.07 -6.26
CA THR A 156 -1.89 -6.42 -6.83
C THR A 156 -0.75 -7.37 -6.45
N LYS A 157 -0.81 -8.60 -7.01
CA LYS A 157 0.22 -9.61 -6.83
C LYS A 157 1.62 -9.24 -7.34
N ASP A 158 1.70 -8.26 -8.24
CA ASP A 158 2.94 -7.81 -8.88
C ASP A 158 3.63 -6.67 -8.08
N SER A 159 2.86 -5.98 -7.22
CA SER A 159 3.34 -4.86 -6.38
C SER A 159 4.51 -5.20 -5.45
N PRO A 160 4.58 -6.39 -4.81
CA PRO A 160 5.68 -6.74 -3.91
C PRO A 160 7.04 -6.73 -4.60
N ALA A 161 7.08 -7.11 -5.89
CA ALA A 161 8.29 -7.11 -6.69
C ALA A 161 8.70 -5.69 -7.12
N VAL A 162 7.73 -4.81 -7.41
CA VAL A 162 7.99 -3.38 -7.68
C VAL A 162 8.54 -2.71 -6.43
N LEU A 163 7.88 -2.90 -5.28
CA LEU A 163 8.31 -2.35 -3.99
C LEU A 163 9.73 -2.78 -3.65
N ALA A 164 10.03 -4.08 -3.70
CA ALA A 164 11.36 -4.59 -3.40
C ALA A 164 12.45 -4.04 -4.33
N ARG A 165 12.16 -3.85 -5.63
CA ARG A 165 13.11 -3.24 -6.57
C ARG A 165 13.35 -1.76 -6.27
N MET A 166 12.29 -1.02 -5.91
CA MET A 166 12.39 0.38 -5.51
C MET A 166 13.22 0.52 -4.23
N GLU A 167 12.92 -0.27 -3.19
CA GLU A 167 13.68 -0.28 -1.94
C GLU A 167 15.15 -0.64 -2.17
N TYR A 168 15.42 -1.58 -3.08
CA TYR A 168 16.79 -1.92 -3.45
C TYR A 168 17.50 -0.80 -4.21
N ALA A 169 16.81 -0.10 -5.12
CA ALA A 169 17.35 1.07 -5.80
C ALA A 169 17.64 2.23 -4.83
N TRP A 170 16.80 2.40 -3.80
CA TRP A 170 17.00 3.39 -2.75
C TRP A 170 18.16 3.02 -1.82
N TYR A 171 18.25 1.75 -1.41
CA TYR A 171 19.37 1.19 -0.64
C TYR A 171 20.73 1.48 -1.30
N LYS A 172 20.85 1.38 -2.62
CA LYS A 172 22.11 1.63 -3.34
C LYS A 172 22.66 3.06 -3.18
N GLN A 173 21.90 3.98 -2.59
CA GLN A 173 22.31 5.35 -2.30
C GLN A 173 22.81 5.51 -0.85
N ASP A 174 22.78 4.44 -0.06
CA ASP A 174 23.14 4.41 1.37
C ASP A 174 24.25 3.36 1.64
N ASP A 175 24.69 3.25 2.89
CA ASP A 175 25.76 2.36 3.31
C ASP A 175 25.35 0.88 3.23
N ALA A 176 26.29 -0.01 2.84
CA ALA A 176 26.01 -1.44 2.63
C ALA A 176 25.37 -2.16 3.82
N HIS A 177 25.64 -1.72 5.05
CA HIS A 177 25.08 -2.32 6.27
C HIS A 177 23.59 -2.02 6.48
N THR A 178 23.03 -1.04 5.76
CA THR A 178 21.62 -0.62 5.84
C THR A 178 20.68 -1.49 5.00
N ALA A 179 21.20 -2.39 4.15
CA ALA A 179 20.39 -3.27 3.30
C ALA A 179 19.20 -3.95 4.03
N PRO A 180 19.34 -4.45 5.27
CA PRO A 180 18.23 -5.04 6.01
C PRO A 180 17.10 -4.04 6.31
N LEU A 181 17.43 -2.77 6.52
CA LEU A 181 16.48 -1.71 6.84
C LEU A 181 15.53 -1.48 5.67
N TYR A 182 16.06 -1.38 4.45
CA TYR A 182 15.29 -1.17 3.22
C TYR A 182 14.37 -2.34 2.88
N VAL A 183 14.87 -3.58 2.89
CA VAL A 183 13.98 -4.74 2.67
C VAL A 183 12.96 -4.92 3.80
N GLY A 184 13.30 -4.49 5.03
CA GLY A 184 12.36 -4.44 6.16
C GLY A 184 11.14 -3.56 5.90
N ARG A 185 11.29 -2.48 5.11
CA ARG A 185 10.18 -1.58 4.68
C ARG A 185 9.17 -2.28 3.78
N ALA A 186 9.56 -3.35 3.09
CA ALA A 186 8.65 -4.18 2.31
C ALA A 186 8.13 -5.37 3.13
N VAL A 187 9.03 -6.10 3.79
CA VAL A 187 8.71 -7.38 4.46
C VAL A 187 7.80 -7.18 5.66
N LEU A 188 8.14 -6.26 6.58
CA LEU A 188 7.39 -6.11 7.83
C LEU A 188 5.97 -5.59 7.57
N PRO A 189 5.74 -4.55 6.73
CA PRO A 189 4.38 -4.10 6.48
C PRO A 189 3.50 -5.14 5.77
N TYR A 190 4.04 -5.95 4.85
CA TYR A 190 3.25 -7.05 4.27
C TYR A 190 2.89 -8.12 5.31
N LEU A 191 3.75 -8.44 6.27
CA LEU A 191 3.41 -9.32 7.40
C LEU A 191 2.34 -8.68 8.31
N LEU A 192 2.44 -7.37 8.59
CA LEU A 192 1.41 -6.65 9.36
C LEU A 192 0.03 -6.63 8.66
N MET A 193 0.01 -6.76 7.34
CA MET A 193 -1.20 -6.89 6.52
C MET A 193 -1.65 -8.34 6.31
N ALA A 194 -1.10 -9.30 7.07
CA ALA A 194 -1.37 -10.73 6.91
C ALA A 194 -1.01 -11.30 5.51
N ASN A 195 -0.20 -10.60 4.71
CA ASN A 195 0.16 -10.97 3.34
C ASN A 195 1.53 -11.66 3.28
N VAL A 196 1.59 -12.90 3.76
CA VAL A 196 2.83 -13.71 3.81
C VAL A 196 3.41 -13.94 2.42
N ARG A 197 2.57 -14.07 1.37
CA ARG A 197 3.02 -14.25 -0.02
C ARG A 197 3.82 -13.04 -0.50
N ALA A 198 3.28 -11.83 -0.29
CA ALA A 198 3.94 -10.59 -0.67
C ALA A 198 5.23 -10.37 0.11
N ALA A 199 5.22 -10.64 1.43
CA ALA A 199 6.42 -10.52 2.26
C ALA A 199 7.56 -11.43 1.77
N ASN A 200 7.25 -12.70 1.43
CA ASN A 200 8.23 -13.64 0.87
C ASN A 200 8.73 -13.17 -0.51
N GLU A 201 7.84 -12.71 -1.39
CA GLU A 201 8.23 -12.25 -2.72
C GLU A 201 9.13 -11.01 -2.65
N SER A 202 8.80 -10.03 -1.81
CA SER A 202 9.64 -8.84 -1.62
C SER A 202 11.03 -9.20 -1.09
N PHE A 203 11.11 -10.09 -0.09
CA PHE A 203 12.40 -10.56 0.42
C PHE A 203 13.21 -11.26 -0.67
N ARG A 204 12.58 -12.17 -1.42
CA ARG A 204 13.24 -12.94 -2.49
C ARG A 204 13.79 -12.02 -3.58
N VAL A 205 13.00 -11.05 -4.05
CA VAL A 205 13.40 -10.09 -5.10
C VAL A 205 14.57 -9.24 -4.62
N PHE A 206 14.48 -8.66 -3.41
CA PHE A 206 15.54 -7.83 -2.84
C PHE A 206 16.83 -8.63 -2.62
N ALA A 207 16.75 -9.80 -1.98
CA ALA A 207 17.90 -10.64 -1.69
C ALA A 207 18.59 -11.14 -2.96
N THR A 208 17.83 -11.44 -4.03
CA THR A 208 18.39 -11.81 -5.33
C THR A 208 19.15 -10.65 -5.97
N ALA A 209 18.60 -9.44 -5.93
CA ALA A 209 19.28 -8.24 -6.43
C ALA A 209 20.58 -7.96 -5.64
N LEU A 210 20.52 -8.05 -4.31
CA LEU A 210 21.69 -7.88 -3.43
C LEU A 210 22.80 -8.87 -3.76
N THR A 211 22.47 -10.16 -3.91
CA THR A 211 23.45 -11.21 -4.27
C THR A 211 24.06 -10.97 -5.65
N ASN A 212 23.26 -10.58 -6.64
CA ASN A 212 23.73 -10.41 -8.02
C ASN A 212 24.67 -9.21 -8.17
N ASP A 213 24.39 -8.09 -7.50
CA ASP A 213 25.22 -6.89 -7.59
C ASP A 213 26.48 -6.96 -6.70
N ASN A 214 26.51 -7.87 -5.71
CA ASN A 214 27.60 -7.98 -4.74
C ASN A 214 28.21 -9.39 -4.75
N PRO A 215 28.91 -9.81 -5.82
CA PRO A 215 29.48 -11.16 -5.93
C PRO A 215 30.56 -11.46 -4.88
N GLY A 216 31.13 -10.43 -4.23
CA GLY A 216 32.08 -10.58 -3.12
C GLY A 216 31.44 -10.73 -1.74
N LEU A 217 30.12 -10.62 -1.62
CA LEU A 217 29.41 -10.79 -0.36
C LEU A 217 29.46 -12.26 0.06
N ASN A 218 29.93 -12.52 1.28
CA ASN A 218 29.92 -13.89 1.82
C ASN A 218 28.48 -14.34 2.04
N ILE A 219 28.05 -15.34 1.27
CA ILE A 219 26.71 -15.91 1.33
C ILE A 219 26.86 -17.40 1.56
N GLN A 220 26.11 -17.92 2.54
CA GLN A 220 26.04 -19.34 2.83
C GLN A 220 24.63 -19.83 2.51
N ASP A 221 24.52 -20.74 1.55
CA ASP A 221 23.27 -21.45 1.28
C ASP A 221 23.09 -22.56 2.33
N VAL A 222 21.99 -22.51 3.06
CA VAL A 222 21.59 -23.51 4.05
C VAL A 222 20.32 -24.19 3.55
N SER A 223 20.48 -25.39 3.04
CA SER A 223 19.38 -26.26 2.64
C SER A 223 19.01 -27.22 3.77
N SER A 224 17.72 -27.31 4.06
CA SER A 224 17.15 -28.32 4.96
C SER A 224 16.07 -29.12 4.21
N ALA A 225 15.62 -30.24 4.78
CA ALA A 225 14.53 -31.04 4.20
C ALA A 225 13.20 -30.27 4.00
N SER A 226 13.07 -29.07 4.57
CA SER A 226 11.81 -28.30 4.61
C SER A 226 11.92 -26.87 4.08
N ALA A 227 13.14 -26.35 3.88
CA ALA A 227 13.36 -24.97 3.50
C ALA A 227 14.83 -24.75 3.09
N ASP A 228 15.02 -23.91 2.07
CA ASP A 228 16.30 -23.31 1.71
C ASP A 228 16.36 -21.89 2.24
N ALA A 229 17.49 -21.51 2.85
CA ALA A 229 17.72 -20.18 3.36
C ALA A 229 19.13 -19.69 3.01
N ARG A 230 19.24 -18.43 2.60
CA ARG A 230 20.54 -17.76 2.45
C ARG A 230 20.90 -17.05 3.74
N VAL A 231 22.12 -17.28 4.21
CA VAL A 231 22.68 -16.60 5.38
C VAL A 231 23.76 -15.62 4.91
N PHE A 232 23.62 -14.38 5.35
CA PHE A 232 24.51 -13.26 5.08
C PHE A 232 25.22 -12.91 6.40
N PRO A 233 26.43 -13.44 6.68
CA PRO A 233 27.06 -13.29 7.99
C PRO A 233 27.29 -11.83 8.42
N SER A 234 27.51 -10.93 7.45
CA SER A 234 27.69 -9.50 7.69
C SER A 234 26.38 -8.72 7.89
N LEU A 235 25.21 -9.33 7.64
CA LEU A 235 23.90 -8.68 7.67
C LEU A 235 22.94 -9.44 8.61
N PRO A 236 23.12 -9.34 9.93
CA PRO A 236 22.35 -10.12 10.92
C PRO A 236 20.84 -9.86 10.82
N LEU A 237 20.40 -8.62 10.62
CA LEU A 237 18.97 -8.29 10.48
C LEU A 237 18.36 -8.85 9.19
N LEU A 238 19.15 -9.05 8.13
CA LEU A 238 18.65 -9.70 6.90
C LEU A 238 18.37 -11.19 7.17
N ASN A 239 19.26 -11.83 7.94
CA ASN A 239 19.05 -13.21 8.41
C ASN A 239 17.84 -13.31 9.34
N PHE A 240 17.64 -12.32 10.22
CA PHE A 240 16.46 -12.24 11.06
C PHE A 240 15.18 -12.23 10.21
N LEU A 241 15.09 -11.37 9.19
CA LEU A 241 13.91 -11.31 8.31
C LEU A 241 13.69 -12.63 7.55
N SER A 242 14.75 -13.24 7.01
CA SER A 242 14.70 -14.54 6.34
C SER A 242 14.11 -15.63 7.25
N LEU A 243 14.64 -15.73 8.47
CA LEU A 243 14.21 -16.72 9.45
C LEU A 243 12.83 -16.40 10.04
N LEU A 244 12.47 -15.12 10.14
CA LEU A 244 11.13 -14.68 10.56
C LEU A 244 10.07 -15.15 9.56
N LEU A 245 10.33 -15.00 8.26
CA LEU A 245 9.43 -15.49 7.21
C LEU A 245 9.21 -17.01 7.30
N LEU A 246 10.29 -17.77 7.53
CA LEU A 246 10.20 -19.23 7.75
C LEU A 246 9.47 -19.58 9.06
N ALA A 247 9.69 -18.82 10.13
CA ALA A 247 9.01 -19.02 11.40
C ALA A 247 7.50 -18.75 11.27
N VAL A 248 7.11 -17.69 10.55
CA VAL A 248 5.71 -17.33 10.27
C VAL A 248 5.01 -18.45 9.51
N GLN A 249 5.65 -19.05 8.49
CA GLN A 249 5.08 -20.18 7.76
C GLN A 249 4.83 -21.41 8.64
N ARG A 250 5.67 -21.63 9.66
CA ARG A 250 5.54 -22.76 10.60
C ARG A 250 4.58 -22.48 11.76
N GLY A 251 4.32 -21.21 12.07
CA GLY A 251 3.47 -20.78 13.19
C GLY A 251 3.96 -21.22 14.57
N SER A 252 5.25 -21.52 14.75
CA SER A 252 5.80 -22.01 16.03
C SER A 252 6.26 -20.85 16.92
N PRO A 253 5.61 -20.60 18.08
CA PRO A 253 6.00 -19.52 18.98
C PRO A 253 7.40 -19.73 19.56
N GLU A 254 7.84 -20.98 19.68
CA GLU A 254 9.18 -21.33 20.15
C GLU A 254 10.26 -20.85 19.17
N LEU A 255 10.06 -21.05 17.86
CA LEU A 255 10.98 -20.54 16.83
C LEU A 255 11.08 -19.02 16.89
N PHE A 256 9.96 -18.33 17.06
CA PHE A 256 9.96 -16.87 17.18
C PHE A 256 10.70 -16.39 18.43
N ARG A 257 10.52 -17.03 19.59
CA ARG A 257 11.24 -16.68 20.83
C ARG A 257 12.74 -16.90 20.69
N GLN A 258 13.15 -18.04 20.13
CA GLN A 258 14.56 -18.33 19.86
C GLN A 258 15.18 -17.31 18.90
N LEU A 259 14.45 -16.97 17.83
CA LEU A 259 14.87 -15.97 16.85
C LEU A 259 15.04 -14.58 17.51
N SER A 260 14.04 -14.13 18.25
CA SER A 260 14.05 -12.84 18.94
C SER A 260 15.18 -12.77 19.97
N THR A 261 15.45 -13.87 20.69
CA THR A 261 16.56 -13.95 21.65
C THR A 261 17.91 -13.87 20.95
N LYS A 262 18.09 -14.59 19.84
CA LYS A 262 19.34 -14.64 19.07
C LYS A 262 19.71 -13.27 18.48
N TYR A 263 18.74 -12.50 18.01
CA TYR A 263 18.94 -11.19 17.38
C TYR A 263 18.58 -10.00 18.31
N ALA A 264 18.46 -10.24 19.62
CA ALA A 264 17.98 -9.23 20.58
C ALA A 264 18.84 -7.96 20.61
N THR A 265 20.16 -8.06 20.39
CA THR A 265 21.02 -6.88 20.34
C THR A 265 20.73 -6.03 19.11
N GLN A 266 20.67 -6.64 17.93
CA GLN A 266 20.43 -5.94 16.67
C GLN A 266 19.01 -5.37 16.58
N LEU A 267 18.02 -6.05 17.17
CA LEU A 267 16.66 -5.54 17.29
C LEU A 267 16.55 -4.34 18.23
N ARG A 268 17.32 -4.32 19.33
CA ARG A 268 17.37 -3.15 20.23
C ARG A 268 18.05 -1.94 19.60
N GLU A 269 19.09 -2.16 18.80
CA GLU A 269 19.74 -1.09 18.04
C GLU A 269 18.83 -0.50 16.95
N ASN A 270 17.85 -1.27 16.46
CA ASN A 270 16.87 -0.83 15.49
C ASN A 270 15.46 -0.73 16.09
N GLU A 271 15.26 0.28 16.94
CA GLU A 271 14.00 0.53 17.66
C GLU A 271 12.77 0.67 16.73
N SER A 272 12.99 1.07 15.46
CA SER A 272 11.91 1.28 14.47
C SER A 272 11.11 0.00 14.15
N TRP A 273 11.67 -1.18 14.44
CA TRP A 273 11.00 -2.46 14.19
C TRP A 273 10.25 -3.01 15.40
N SER A 274 10.43 -2.43 16.59
CA SER A 274 9.88 -2.97 17.86
C SER A 274 8.38 -3.23 17.78
N ASP A 275 7.58 -2.19 17.50
CA ASP A 275 6.13 -2.30 17.38
C ASP A 275 5.69 -3.28 16.28
N ALA A 276 6.39 -3.30 15.14
CA ALA A 276 6.09 -4.20 14.04
C ALA A 276 6.34 -5.67 14.42
N VAL A 277 7.48 -5.95 15.04
CA VAL A 277 7.86 -7.31 15.48
C VAL A 277 6.95 -7.79 16.60
N GLU A 278 6.57 -6.95 17.55
CA GLU A 278 5.58 -7.28 18.59
C GLU A 278 4.20 -7.58 18.02
N THR A 279 3.76 -6.78 17.04
CA THR A 279 2.49 -7.03 16.34
C THR A 279 2.52 -8.35 15.57
N ILE A 280 3.62 -8.65 14.88
CA ILE A 280 3.82 -9.92 14.18
C ILE A 280 3.84 -11.10 15.18
N ALA A 281 4.45 -10.92 16.36
CA ALA A 281 4.45 -11.90 17.45
C ALA A 281 3.02 -12.26 17.89
N GLU A 282 2.17 -11.26 18.01
CA GLU A 282 0.76 -11.42 18.37
C GLU A 282 -0.04 -12.08 17.25
N MET A 283 0.11 -11.60 16.01
CA MET A 283 -0.65 -12.06 14.84
C MET A 283 -0.38 -13.52 14.47
N TYR A 284 0.89 -13.91 14.39
CA TYR A 284 1.28 -15.21 13.83
C TYR A 284 1.69 -16.26 14.88
N PHE A 285 2.00 -15.83 16.10
CA PHE A 285 2.49 -16.71 17.16
C PHE A 285 1.66 -16.63 18.44
N HIS A 286 0.62 -15.79 18.47
CA HIS A 286 -0.28 -15.59 19.62
C HIS A 286 0.46 -15.21 20.91
N ILE A 287 1.62 -14.55 20.78
CA ILE A 287 2.39 -14.04 21.90
C ILE A 287 1.80 -12.68 22.27
N GLN A 288 1.19 -12.61 23.44
CA GLN A 288 0.63 -11.36 23.95
C GLN A 288 1.73 -10.31 24.09
N ARG A 289 1.44 -9.08 23.66
CA ARG A 289 2.38 -7.96 23.85
C ARG A 289 2.63 -7.77 25.34
N PRO A 290 3.88 -7.52 25.76
CA PRO A 290 4.14 -7.05 27.10
C PRO A 290 3.24 -5.84 27.37
N ARG A 291 2.58 -5.80 28.52
CA ARG A 291 1.80 -4.62 28.89
C ARG A 291 2.73 -3.42 28.84
N GLN A 292 2.41 -2.41 28.03
CA GLN A 292 3.13 -1.14 28.04
C GLN A 292 3.11 -0.64 29.49
N SER A 293 4.26 -0.75 30.15
CA SER A 293 4.49 -0.17 31.46
C SER A 293 4.30 1.34 31.30
N ASN A 294 3.35 1.91 32.04
CA ASN A 294 3.28 3.34 32.19
C ASN A 294 4.23 3.69 33.33
N PRO A 295 5.37 4.36 33.08
CA PRO A 295 6.40 4.60 34.10
C PRO A 295 5.84 5.31 35.34
N LEU A 296 4.82 6.17 35.17
CA LEU A 296 4.12 6.81 36.27
C LEU A 296 3.32 5.82 37.13
N PHE A 297 2.69 4.83 36.51
CA PHE A 297 1.91 3.81 37.21
C PHE A 297 2.82 2.84 37.98
N ASP A 298 3.97 2.47 37.41
CA ASP A 298 4.96 1.62 38.10
C ASP A 298 5.64 2.37 39.25
N MET A 299 5.94 3.66 39.08
CA MET A 299 6.43 4.50 40.17
C MET A 299 5.37 4.67 41.28
N MET A 300 4.10 4.89 40.93
CA MET A 300 3.03 4.99 41.92
C MET A 300 2.78 3.65 42.63
N GLY A 301 2.84 2.52 41.91
CA GLY A 301 2.70 1.18 42.47
C GLY A 301 3.85 0.82 43.42
N SER A 302 5.08 1.21 43.10
CA SER A 302 6.23 0.98 43.98
C SER A 302 6.25 1.90 45.21
N LEU A 303 5.81 3.16 45.07
CA LEU A 303 5.68 4.10 46.21
C LEU A 303 4.51 3.75 47.14
N PHE A 304 3.38 3.28 46.60
CA PHE A 304 2.17 3.01 47.39
C PHE A 304 2.06 1.54 47.84
N GLY A 305 2.78 0.61 47.19
CA GLY A 305 2.76 -0.83 47.47
C GLY A 305 3.94 -1.36 48.29
N GLY A 306 4.91 -0.52 48.66
CA GLY A 306 6.06 -0.87 49.48
C GLY A 306 5.76 -0.89 50.98
N GLY A 307 4.89 -1.79 51.44
CA GLY A 307 4.52 -1.95 52.85
C GLY A 307 4.36 -3.43 53.25
N ALA A 308 5.10 -3.82 54.28
CA ALA A 308 5.26 -5.18 54.80
C ALA A 308 3.96 -5.87 55.32
N GLY A 309 4.00 -7.20 55.37
CA GLY A 309 3.05 -8.08 56.07
C GLY A 309 2.16 -8.83 55.08
N GLY A 310 2.23 -10.15 54.92
CA GLY A 310 2.23 -11.17 55.95
C GLY A 310 0.90 -11.91 55.90
N GLY A 311 0.93 -13.22 55.65
CA GLY A 311 -0.23 -14.10 55.84
C GLY A 311 -1.00 -14.46 54.56
N GLY A 312 -1.07 -15.77 54.31
CA GLY A 312 -1.67 -16.36 53.12
C GLY A 312 -3.19 -16.31 53.08
N GLY A 313 -3.73 -16.56 51.89
CA GLY A 313 -5.17 -16.61 51.65
C GLY A 313 -5.53 -16.46 50.17
N SER A 314 -5.02 -17.35 49.31
CA SER A 314 -5.47 -17.42 47.91
C SER A 314 -6.71 -18.31 47.82
N GLY A 315 -7.89 -17.69 47.93
CA GLY A 315 -9.17 -18.31 47.60
C GLY A 315 -10.18 -17.21 47.25
N GLY A 316 -10.65 -17.18 45.99
CA GLY A 316 -11.71 -16.28 45.58
C GLY A 316 -11.65 -15.92 44.11
N GLY A 317 -12.47 -16.60 43.30
CA GLY A 317 -12.64 -16.33 41.87
C GLY A 317 -13.24 -14.96 41.56
N GLY A 318 -13.04 -14.51 40.32
CA GLY A 318 -13.51 -13.21 39.86
C GLY A 318 -13.31 -13.00 38.37
N ASN A 319 -14.09 -13.73 37.59
CA ASN A 319 -14.63 -13.43 36.26
C ASN A 319 -14.27 -12.06 35.61
N SER A 320 -13.70 -12.07 34.40
CA SER A 320 -14.01 -11.05 33.39
C SER A 320 -13.66 -11.52 31.97
N ARG A 321 -14.71 -11.82 31.20
CA ARG A 321 -14.76 -11.99 29.74
C ARG A 321 -14.03 -10.87 29.00
N ALA A 322 -13.07 -11.22 28.15
CA ALA A 322 -12.56 -10.34 27.10
C ALA A 322 -13.35 -10.58 25.80
N LYS A 323 -14.00 -9.52 25.31
CA LYS A 323 -14.67 -9.44 24.02
C LYS A 323 -13.66 -9.60 22.89
N GLY A 324 -14.04 -10.37 21.87
CA GLY A 324 -13.21 -10.66 20.70
C GLY A 324 -12.80 -9.41 19.93
N ASN A 325 -11.49 -9.34 19.63
CA ASN A 325 -10.92 -8.39 18.70
C ASN A 325 -11.11 -8.96 17.29
N ARG A 326 -11.98 -8.33 16.49
CA ARG A 326 -12.16 -8.65 15.07
C ARG A 326 -10.93 -8.16 14.33
N THR A 327 -10.07 -9.07 13.90
CA THR A 327 -9.07 -8.80 12.86
C THR A 327 -9.80 -8.40 11.58
N ILE A 328 -9.38 -7.29 10.99
CA ILE A 328 -9.80 -6.86 9.66
C ILE A 328 -9.14 -7.85 8.70
N ASP A 329 -9.92 -8.80 8.19
CA ASP A 329 -9.46 -9.76 7.19
C ASP A 329 -9.00 -9.01 5.94
N ALA A 330 -7.72 -9.16 5.59
CA ALA A 330 -7.23 -8.81 4.27
C ALA A 330 -7.85 -9.80 3.26
N PRO A 331 -8.24 -9.34 2.05
CA PRO A 331 -8.91 -10.18 1.06
C PRO A 331 -8.03 -11.36 0.67
N VAL A 332 -8.57 -12.57 0.86
CA VAL A 332 -8.05 -13.81 0.27
C VAL A 332 -8.13 -13.64 -1.25
N ALA A 333 -7.00 -13.78 -1.95
CA ALA A 333 -6.99 -13.78 -3.40
C ALA A 333 -7.76 -15.01 -3.90
N GLU A 334 -8.95 -14.79 -4.48
CA GLU A 334 -9.69 -15.82 -5.19
C GLU A 334 -8.98 -16.22 -6.49
N GLY A 335 -8.89 -17.54 -6.70
CA GLY A 335 -9.05 -18.17 -8.01
C GLY A 335 -7.86 -18.09 -8.96
N LEU A 336 -6.93 -19.05 -8.86
CA LEU A 336 -6.52 -19.91 -9.96
C LEU A 336 -6.22 -21.29 -9.35
N ASP A 337 -6.71 -22.34 -9.99
CA ASP A 337 -6.65 -23.77 -9.61
C ASP A 337 -5.36 -24.23 -8.89
#